data_AF-A0A933URG8-F1
#
_entry.id   AF-A0A933URG8-F1
#
_cell.length_a   1.000
_cell.length_b   1.000
_cell.length_c   1.000
_cell.angle_alpha   90.00
_cell.angle_beta   90.00
_cell.angle_gamma   90.00
#
_symmetry.space_group_name_H-M   'P 1'
#
loop_
_entity.id
_entity.type
_entity.pdbx_description
1 polymer ?
#
loop_
_entity_poly.entity_id
_entity_poly.type
_entity_poly.pdbx_seq_one_letter_code
_entity_poly.pdbx_strand_id
1 'polypeptide(L)'
;MADTARARKLADRIKVVVAETLEKRIKDPRLGFVTVTDARVTGDLQHASVFYTVYGDAAEQTASAAALESAKGVVRSEVGRRTGIRLTPTLEFIADAVPENAQHIDELLALAAARDAEVAALAAKAEYAGDPDPYKHDDLEEVDDALDAEDSADDDADDDADDEDDEDWDTDDDEDEADEPSGAVASADGTVTGS
;
A
#
# COMPACT_ATOMS: atom_id res chain seq x y z
N MET A 1 29.10 28.90 -13.60
CA MET A 1 27.87 28.08 -13.60
C MET A 1 27.79 27.36 -12.26
N ALA A 2 26.66 27.46 -11.56
CA ALA A 2 26.44 26.70 -10.34
C ALA A 2 26.56 25.21 -10.64
N ASP A 3 27.32 24.49 -9.82
CA ASP A 3 27.55 23.04 -9.99
C ASP A 3 26.34 22.28 -9.43
N THR A 4 25.26 22.24 -10.22
CA THR A 4 23.98 21.63 -9.86
C THR A 4 24.13 20.13 -9.55
N ALA A 5 25.08 19.45 -10.21
CA ALA A 5 25.39 18.05 -9.95
C ALA A 5 26.01 17.85 -8.55
N ARG A 6 26.95 18.73 -8.16
CA ARG A 6 27.49 18.73 -6.79
C ARG A 6 26.42 19.07 -5.75
N ALA A 7 25.54 20.04 -6.03
CA ALA A 7 24.45 20.41 -5.13
C ALA A 7 23.50 19.22 -4.87
N ARG A 8 23.11 18.47 -5.90
CA ARG A 8 22.27 17.25 -5.73
C ARG A 8 22.95 16.18 -4.89
N LYS A 9 24.20 15.83 -5.21
CA LYS A 9 24.97 14.84 -4.42
C LYS A 9 25.12 15.24 -2.97
N LEU A 10 25.30 16.53 -2.71
CA LEU A 10 25.37 17.06 -1.36
C LEU A 10 24.00 16.99 -0.67
N ALA A 11 22.92 17.30 -1.38
CA ALA A 11 21.56 17.21 -0.86
C ALA A 11 21.21 15.77 -0.41
N ASP A 12 21.49 14.78 -1.25
CA ASP A 12 21.25 13.36 -0.92
C ASP A 12 22.03 12.94 0.34
N ARG A 13 23.29 13.39 0.43
CA ARG A 13 24.12 13.08 1.60
C ARG A 13 23.64 13.79 2.86
N ILE A 14 23.20 15.04 2.75
CA ILE A 14 22.59 15.79 3.86
C ILE A 14 21.33 15.06 4.33
N LYS A 15 20.44 14.63 3.42
CA LYS A 15 19.21 13.90 3.76
C LYS A 15 19.52 12.69 4.65
N VAL A 16 20.44 11.82 4.21
CA VAL A 16 20.82 10.60 4.95
C VAL A 16 21.43 10.96 6.30
N VAL A 17 22.38 11.90 6.34
CA VAL A 17 23.05 12.29 7.58
C VAL A 17 22.06 12.89 8.58
N VAL A 18 21.14 13.73 8.12
CA VAL A 18 20.13 14.36 8.98
C VAL A 18 19.18 13.30 9.54
N ALA A 19 18.68 12.38 8.71
CA ALA A 19 17.82 11.28 9.15
C ALA A 19 18.48 10.42 10.23
N GLU A 20 19.72 9.97 9.99
CA GLU A 20 20.48 9.19 10.97
C GLU A 20 20.80 9.97 12.25
N THR A 21 20.98 11.28 12.15
CA THR A 21 21.28 12.13 13.31
C THR A 21 20.05 12.34 14.18
N LEU A 22 18.89 12.52 13.56
CA LEU A 22 17.61 12.62 14.25
C LEU A 22 17.32 11.32 15.02
N GLU A 23 17.44 10.18 14.35
CA GLU A 23 17.18 8.86 14.96
C GLU A 23 18.14 8.55 16.13
N LYS A 24 19.45 8.80 15.96
CA LYS A 24 20.47 8.35 16.92
C LYS A 24 20.72 9.34 18.06
N ARG A 25 20.70 10.64 17.77
CA ARG A 25 21.14 11.68 18.74
C ARG A 25 20.00 12.48 19.35
N ILE A 26 18.86 12.62 18.68
CA ILE A 26 17.80 13.52 19.12
C ILE A 26 16.70 12.68 19.77
N LYS A 27 16.87 12.44 21.07
CA LYS A 27 15.87 11.81 21.94
C LYS A 27 15.21 12.87 22.82
N ASP A 28 14.61 13.87 22.18
CA ASP A 28 13.83 14.88 22.91
C ASP A 28 12.40 14.35 23.07
N PRO A 29 11.84 14.28 24.29
CA PRO A 29 10.44 13.86 24.49
C PRO A 29 9.41 14.76 23.80
N ARG A 30 9.80 15.96 23.36
CA ARG A 30 8.95 16.88 22.59
C ARG A 30 9.02 16.66 21.08
N LEU A 31 9.99 15.88 20.62
CA LEU A 31 10.13 15.52 19.22
C LEU A 31 9.26 14.27 18.99
N GLY A 32 8.18 14.42 18.22
CA GLY A 32 7.37 13.30 17.77
C GLY A 32 8.14 12.40 16.80
N PHE A 33 7.43 11.47 16.17
CA PHE A 33 8.03 10.62 15.13
C PHE A 33 8.24 11.44 13.85
N VAL A 34 9.45 12.00 13.71
CA VAL A 34 9.84 12.86 12.57
C VAL A 34 10.49 12.01 11.47
N THR A 35 9.98 12.14 10.26
CA THR A 35 10.55 11.51 9.05
C THR A 35 11.07 12.58 8.09
N VAL A 36 12.26 12.38 7.52
CA VAL A 36 12.85 13.31 6.54
C VAL A 36 12.49 12.84 5.12
N THR A 37 11.65 13.62 4.42
CA THR A 37 11.18 13.29 3.07
C THR A 37 12.20 13.64 2.00
N ASP A 38 12.76 14.85 2.04
CA ASP A 38 13.63 15.36 0.98
C ASP A 38 14.62 16.41 1.53
N ALA A 39 15.70 16.68 0.78
CA ALA A 39 16.60 17.79 1.05
C ALA A 39 16.98 18.47 -0.26
N ARG A 40 17.07 19.80 -0.24
CA ARG A 40 17.45 20.62 -1.40
C ARG A 40 18.55 21.57 -1.01
N VAL A 41 19.55 21.71 -1.88
CA VAL A 41 20.69 22.59 -1.66
C VAL A 41 20.73 23.61 -2.78
N THR A 42 21.00 24.87 -2.43
CA THR A 42 21.15 25.95 -3.40
C THR A 42 22.39 25.77 -4.27
N GLY A 43 22.41 26.36 -5.46
CA GLY A 43 23.53 26.19 -6.41
C GLY A 43 24.87 26.73 -5.93
N ASP A 44 24.88 27.59 -4.91
CA ASP A 44 26.06 28.13 -4.23
C ASP A 44 26.48 27.32 -2.99
N LEU A 45 25.74 26.25 -2.65
CA LEU A 45 25.99 25.34 -1.52
C LEU A 45 25.96 26.00 -0.14
N GLN A 46 25.40 27.20 -0.01
CA GLN A 46 25.36 27.93 1.26
C GLN A 46 24.08 27.67 2.06
N HIS A 47 22.99 27.30 1.38
CA HIS A 47 21.70 27.05 1.99
C HIS A 47 21.21 25.65 1.63
N ALA A 48 20.64 24.97 2.61
CA ALA A 48 20.00 23.68 2.43
C ALA A 48 18.65 23.65 3.14
N SER A 49 17.60 23.35 2.41
CA SER A 49 16.24 23.19 2.91
C SER A 49 15.96 21.69 3.07
N VAL A 50 15.56 21.28 4.26
CA VAL A 50 15.25 19.88 4.61
C VAL A 50 13.76 19.79 4.85
N PHE A 51 13.10 18.93 4.09
CA PHE A 51 11.67 18.65 4.18
C PHE A 51 11.44 17.49 5.14
N TYR A 52 10.54 17.68 6.10
CA TYR A 52 10.22 16.66 7.09
C TYR A 52 8.73 16.60 7.34
N THR A 53 8.27 15.42 7.75
CA THR A 53 6.93 15.21 8.26
C THR A 53 7.00 14.78 9.73
N VAL A 54 5.97 15.15 10.49
CA VAL A 54 5.77 14.70 11.86
C VAL A 54 4.50 13.87 11.87
N TYR A 55 4.60 12.65 12.39
CA TYR A 55 3.43 11.87 12.72
C TYR A 55 2.86 12.37 14.05
N GLY A 56 1.63 12.87 14.05
CA GLY A 56 0.99 13.43 15.24
C GLY A 56 -0.02 14.53 14.95
N ASP A 57 -0.57 15.10 16.01
CA ASP A 57 -1.49 16.23 15.94
C ASP A 57 -0.79 17.59 15.67
N ALA A 58 -1.58 18.64 15.45
CA ALA A 58 -1.03 19.98 15.16
C ALA A 58 -0.19 20.57 16.32
N ALA A 59 -0.46 20.17 17.57
CA ALA A 59 0.31 20.61 18.72
C ALA A 59 1.68 19.92 18.76
N GLU A 60 1.72 18.62 18.45
CA GLU A 60 2.95 17.83 18.32
C GLU A 60 3.81 18.30 17.14
N GLN A 61 3.18 18.69 16.02
CA GLN A 61 3.88 19.32 14.90
C GLN A 61 4.58 20.61 15.32
N THR A 62 3.89 21.49 16.06
CA THR A 62 4.46 22.75 16.53
C THR A 62 5.58 22.53 17.55
N ALA A 63 5.40 21.58 18.48
CA ALA A 63 6.41 21.21 19.47
C ALA A 63 7.66 20.62 18.79
N SER A 64 7.47 19.75 17.80
CA SER A 64 8.54 19.13 17.02
C SER A 64 9.30 20.16 16.19
N ALA A 65 8.61 21.12 15.58
CA ALA A 65 9.24 22.22 14.86
C ALA A 65 10.17 23.06 15.75
N ALA A 66 9.71 23.39 16.97
CA ALA A 66 10.53 24.10 17.96
C ALA A 66 11.74 23.28 18.42
N ALA A 67 11.55 21.96 18.63
CA ALA A 67 12.62 21.06 18.99
C ALA A 67 13.68 20.95 17.87
N LEU A 68 13.26 20.81 16.61
CA LEU A 68 14.15 20.77 15.45
C LEU A 68 14.95 22.07 15.29
N GLU A 69 14.32 23.23 15.47
CA GLU A 69 15.04 24.51 15.39
C GLU A 69 16.08 24.65 16.51
N SER A 70 15.79 24.15 17.71
CA SER A 70 16.76 24.11 18.80
C SER A 70 17.92 23.14 18.52
N ALA A 71 17.64 22.01 17.86
CA ALA A 71 18.62 20.98 17.52
C ALA A 71 19.44 21.30 16.25
N LYS A 72 19.05 22.33 15.48
CA LYS A 72 19.69 22.75 14.23
C LYS A 72 21.19 22.91 14.31
N GLY A 73 21.71 23.45 15.42
CA GLY A 73 23.15 23.59 15.64
C GLY A 73 23.89 22.25 15.74
N VAL A 74 23.26 21.27 16.41
CA VAL A 74 23.79 19.91 16.55
C VAL A 74 23.76 19.19 15.20
N VAL A 75 22.62 19.25 14.51
CA VAL A 75 22.45 18.63 13.18
C VAL A 75 23.44 19.22 12.18
N ARG A 76 23.57 20.54 12.12
CA ARG A 76 24.53 21.21 11.24
C ARG A 76 25.97 20.79 11.54
N SER A 77 26.33 20.70 12.82
CA SER A 77 27.68 20.25 13.21
C SER A 77 27.96 18.82 12.77
N GLU A 78 26.97 17.94 12.85
CA GLU A 78 27.10 16.54 12.41
C GLU A 78 27.19 16.42 10.88
N VAL A 79 26.39 17.20 10.16
CA VAL A 79 26.45 17.30 8.69
C VAL A 79 27.85 17.74 8.24
N GLY A 80 28.43 18.77 8.88
CA GLY A 80 29.80 19.21 8.59
C GLY A 80 30.84 18.12 8.82
N ARG A 81 30.74 17.39 9.94
CA ARG A 81 31.66 16.28 10.28
C ARG A 81 31.57 15.11 9.32
N ARG A 82 30.36 14.65 8.96
CA ARG A 82 30.16 13.47 8.10
C ARG A 82 30.37 13.73 6.62
N THR A 83 30.13 14.97 6.17
CA THR A 83 30.26 15.32 4.76
C THR A 83 31.69 15.78 4.43
N GLY A 84 32.45 16.28 5.41
CA GLY A 84 33.84 16.72 5.22
C GLY A 84 33.97 17.98 4.35
N ILE A 85 32.91 18.78 4.26
CA ILE A 85 32.86 19.99 3.44
C ILE A 85 33.46 21.18 4.19
N ARG A 86 34.21 22.02 3.47
CA ARG A 86 34.85 23.22 4.04
C ARG A 86 33.84 24.24 4.56
N LEU A 87 32.73 24.42 3.85
CA LEU A 87 31.63 25.30 4.25
C LEU A 87 30.38 24.45 4.45
N THR A 88 29.89 24.38 5.69
CA THR A 88 28.64 23.69 5.98
C THR A 88 27.45 24.64 5.74
N PRO A 89 26.49 24.25 4.88
CA PRO A 89 25.34 25.09 4.58
C PRO A 89 24.53 25.39 5.84
N THR A 90 23.77 26.48 5.78
CA THR A 90 22.72 26.77 6.76
C THR A 90 21.55 25.85 6.46
N LEU A 91 21.09 25.12 7.48
CA LEU A 91 19.95 24.21 7.37
C LEU A 91 18.66 24.96 7.69
N GLU A 92 17.63 24.77 6.88
CA GLU A 92 16.28 25.23 7.13
C GLU A 92 15.35 24.01 7.14
N PHE A 93 14.48 23.91 8.14
CA PHE A 93 13.53 22.80 8.26
C PHE A 93 12.15 23.27 7.79
N ILE A 94 11.59 22.56 6.81
CA ILE A 94 10.29 22.86 6.21
C ILE A 94 9.38 21.66 6.44
N ALA A 95 8.23 21.89 7.08
CA ALA A 95 7.24 20.85 7.28
C ALA A 95 6.58 20.50 5.93
N ASP A 96 6.44 19.20 5.66
CA ASP A 96 5.81 18.64 4.49
C ASP A 96 4.32 18.35 4.79
N ALA A 97 3.43 18.78 3.89
CA ALA A 97 1.98 18.67 4.07
C ALA A 97 1.41 17.29 3.66
N VAL A 98 2.25 16.39 3.12
CA VAL A 98 1.84 15.07 2.62
C VAL A 98 1.05 14.17 3.60
N PRO A 99 1.24 14.20 4.93
CA PRO A 99 0.53 13.28 5.85
C PRO A 99 -0.98 13.44 5.86
N GLU A 100 -1.47 14.66 5.66
CA GLU A 100 -2.91 14.97 5.67
C GLU A 100 -3.64 14.20 4.56
N ASN A 101 -2.95 13.96 3.44
CA ASN A 101 -3.53 13.25 2.30
C ASN A 101 -3.64 11.74 2.52
N ALA A 102 -2.76 11.14 3.33
CA ALA A 102 -2.80 9.69 3.58
C ALA A 102 -4.05 9.29 4.38
N GLN A 103 -4.34 10.01 5.48
CA GLN A 103 -5.56 9.79 6.27
C GLN A 103 -6.82 9.96 5.42
N HIS A 104 -6.84 10.97 4.56
CA HIS A 104 -7.98 11.19 3.67
C HIS A 104 -8.16 10.05 2.65
N ILE A 105 -7.07 9.52 2.08
CA ILE A 105 -7.14 8.37 1.18
C ILE A 105 -7.64 7.13 1.93
N ASP A 106 -7.15 6.88 3.14
CA ASP A 106 -7.58 5.73 3.96
C ASP A 106 -9.08 5.82 4.28
N GLU A 107 -9.58 7.01 4.62
CA GLU A 107 -11.01 7.26 4.83
C GLU A 107 -11.84 6.99 3.56
N LEU A 108 -11.36 7.43 2.39
CA LEU A 108 -12.03 7.18 1.12
C LEU A 108 -12.05 5.70 0.74
N LEU A 109 -10.95 4.98 0.97
CA LEU A 109 -10.86 3.54 0.74
C LEU A 109 -11.79 2.76 1.66
N ALA A 110 -11.85 3.13 2.94
CA ALA A 110 -12.78 2.51 3.90
C ALA A 110 -14.24 2.75 3.49
N LEU A 111 -14.58 3.96 3.03
CA LEU A 111 -15.91 4.29 2.54
C LEU A 111 -16.26 3.49 1.28
N ALA A 112 -15.34 3.36 0.32
CA ALA A 112 -15.55 2.58 -0.89
C ALA A 112 -15.78 1.10 -0.56
N ALA A 113 -14.94 0.50 0.29
CA ALA A 113 -15.08 -0.89 0.72
C ALA A 113 -16.44 -1.14 1.42
N ALA A 114 -16.92 -0.20 2.24
CA ALA A 114 -18.24 -0.31 2.86
C ALA A 114 -19.38 -0.28 1.84
N ARG A 115 -19.28 0.57 0.80
CA ARG A 115 -20.28 0.64 -0.27
C ARG A 115 -20.29 -0.60 -1.14
N ASP A 116 -19.13 -1.15 -1.47
CA ASP A 116 -19.02 -2.37 -2.24
C ASP A 116 -19.59 -3.56 -1.46
N ALA A 117 -19.37 -3.63 -0.14
CA ALA A 117 -19.98 -4.63 0.71
C ALA A 117 -21.52 -4.51 0.76
N GLU A 118 -22.06 -3.29 0.80
CA GLU A 118 -23.51 -3.05 0.71
C GLU A 118 -24.08 -3.54 -0.63
N VAL A 119 -23.43 -3.22 -1.75
CA VAL A 119 -23.86 -3.66 -3.09
C VAL A 119 -23.79 -5.18 -3.23
N ALA A 120 -22.72 -5.81 -2.75
CA ALA A 120 -22.57 -7.26 -2.75
C ALA A 120 -23.68 -7.94 -1.91
N ALA A 121 -24.01 -7.38 -0.74
CA ALA A 121 -25.09 -7.89 0.11
C ALA A 121 -26.48 -7.71 -0.52
N LEU A 122 -26.69 -6.66 -1.30
CA LEU A 122 -27.93 -6.44 -2.06
C LEU A 122 -28.02 -7.40 -3.26
N ALA A 123 -26.92 -7.59 -4.00
CA ALA A 123 -26.86 -8.53 -5.11
C ALA A 123 -27.12 -9.97 -4.66
N ALA A 124 -26.56 -10.39 -3.52
CA ALA A 124 -26.80 -11.72 -2.94
C ALA A 124 -28.27 -11.97 -2.56
N LYS A 125 -29.06 -10.90 -2.36
CA LYS A 125 -30.49 -10.98 -2.03
C LYS A 125 -31.40 -10.66 -3.22
N ALA A 126 -30.83 -10.26 -4.35
CA ALA A 126 -31.61 -9.90 -5.52
C ALA A 126 -32.03 -11.16 -6.26
N GLU A 127 -33.33 -11.30 -6.50
CA GLU A 127 -33.85 -12.25 -7.48
C GLU A 127 -33.73 -11.65 -8.89
N TYR A 128 -33.33 -12.48 -9.85
CA TYR A 128 -33.23 -12.08 -11.25
C TYR A 128 -34.61 -11.63 -11.77
N ALA A 129 -34.65 -10.50 -12.48
CA ALA A 129 -35.92 -9.88 -12.91
C ALA A 129 -36.57 -10.56 -14.14
N GLY A 130 -36.06 -11.71 -14.58
CA GLY A 130 -36.54 -12.45 -15.76
C GLY A 130 -36.85 -13.91 -15.46
N ASP A 131 -37.62 -14.53 -16.36
CA ASP A 131 -37.86 -15.98 -16.33
C ASP A 131 -36.61 -16.76 -16.76
N PRO A 132 -36.45 -18.04 -16.35
CA PRO A 132 -35.25 -18.85 -16.60
C PRO A 132 -34.88 -19.03 -18.08
N ASP A 133 -35.83 -18.82 -18.98
CA ASP A 133 -35.61 -18.89 -20.43
C ASP A 133 -36.21 -17.65 -21.13
N PRO A 134 -35.37 -16.71 -21.59
CA PRO A 134 -35.82 -15.51 -22.29
C PRO A 134 -36.04 -15.72 -23.80
N TYR A 135 -35.82 -16.92 -24.34
CA TYR A 135 -35.96 -17.19 -25.77
C TYR A 135 -37.30 -17.85 -26.11
N LYS A 136 -37.86 -17.48 -27.27
CA LYS A 136 -39.00 -18.17 -27.86
C LYS A 136 -38.51 -19.45 -28.51
N HIS A 137 -38.97 -20.59 -28.01
CA HIS A 137 -38.99 -21.82 -28.78
C HIS A 137 -40.12 -21.70 -29.78
N ASP A 138 -39.80 -21.53 -31.06
CA ASP A 138 -40.78 -21.74 -32.12
C ASP A 138 -41.07 -23.24 -32.12
N ASP A 139 -42.33 -23.60 -31.86
CA ASP A 139 -42.81 -24.97 -31.85
C ASP A 139 -42.52 -25.58 -33.24
N LEU A 140 -41.42 -26.33 -33.36
CA LEU A 140 -41.25 -27.21 -34.52
C LEU A 140 -42.29 -28.30 -34.35
N GLU A 141 -43.40 -28.14 -35.07
CA GLU A 141 -44.42 -29.16 -35.27
C GLU A 141 -43.72 -30.50 -35.53
N GLU A 142 -44.12 -31.53 -34.77
CA GLU A 142 -43.76 -32.92 -35.03
C GLU A 142 -44.08 -33.24 -36.50
N VAL A 143 -43.05 -33.28 -37.34
CA VAL A 143 -43.15 -33.83 -38.69
C VAL A 143 -43.25 -35.34 -38.54
N ASP A 144 -44.48 -35.85 -38.73
CA ASP A 144 -44.85 -37.25 -38.82
C ASP A 144 -44.12 -37.91 -40.00
N ASP A 145 -43.06 -38.66 -39.68
CA ASP A 145 -42.34 -39.50 -40.64
C ASP A 145 -43.16 -40.76 -40.95
N ALA A 146 -44.03 -40.64 -41.96
CA ALA A 146 -44.58 -41.78 -42.68
C ALA A 146 -43.52 -42.32 -43.66
N LEU A 147 -42.99 -43.49 -43.30
CA LEU A 147 -42.10 -44.36 -44.07
C LEU A 147 -42.52 -44.52 -45.54
N ASP A 148 -41.59 -44.32 -46.47
CA ASP A 148 -41.57 -45.06 -47.73
C ASP A 148 -40.13 -45.42 -48.11
N ALA A 149 -39.95 -46.69 -48.45
CA ALA A 149 -38.65 -47.35 -48.56
C ALA A 149 -38.30 -47.58 -50.03
N GLU A 150 -37.23 -46.97 -50.54
CA GLU A 150 -36.57 -47.40 -51.78
C GLU A 150 -35.07 -47.03 -51.77
N ASP A 151 -34.24 -48.05 -51.52
CA ASP A 151 -32.95 -48.41 -52.13
C ASP A 151 -32.07 -47.34 -52.84
N SER A 152 -30.83 -47.14 -52.36
CA SER A 152 -29.59 -47.49 -53.10
C SER A 152 -28.31 -47.04 -52.36
N ALA A 153 -27.28 -47.88 -52.52
CA ALA A 153 -25.97 -47.84 -51.87
C ALA A 153 -25.00 -46.79 -52.43
N ASP A 154 -24.07 -46.32 -51.58
CA ASP A 154 -22.59 -46.25 -51.76
C ASP A 154 -22.00 -45.43 -50.57
N ASP A 155 -21.08 -45.99 -49.78
CA ASP A 155 -19.63 -45.67 -49.72
C ASP A 155 -19.35 -44.15 -49.65
N ASP A 156 -18.69 -43.58 -48.64
CA ASP A 156 -17.39 -43.94 -48.07
C ASP A 156 -17.24 -43.40 -46.63
N ALA A 157 -16.36 -44.04 -45.86
CA ALA A 157 -15.90 -43.63 -44.54
C ALA A 157 -14.68 -42.71 -44.63
N ASP A 158 -14.60 -41.70 -43.75
CA ASP A 158 -13.39 -41.00 -43.25
C ASP A 158 -13.91 -40.19 -42.03
N ASP A 159 -13.79 -40.63 -40.77
CA ASP A 159 -12.61 -40.62 -39.90
C ASP A 159 -11.79 -39.33 -40.01
N ASP A 160 -12.03 -38.38 -39.10
CA ASP A 160 -10.94 -37.71 -38.39
C ASP A 160 -11.48 -36.93 -37.18
N ALA A 161 -10.76 -37.16 -36.08
CA ALA A 161 -10.98 -36.64 -34.74
C ALA A 161 -10.30 -35.27 -34.53
N ASP A 162 -10.44 -34.79 -33.29
CA ASP A 162 -9.61 -33.79 -32.62
C ASP A 162 -9.93 -32.30 -32.90
N ASP A 163 -10.40 -31.58 -31.89
CA ASP A 163 -9.49 -30.95 -30.91
C ASP A 163 -10.28 -30.34 -29.74
N GLU A 164 -9.88 -30.74 -28.52
CA GLU A 164 -10.27 -30.13 -27.25
C GLU A 164 -9.24 -29.04 -26.92
N ASP A 165 -9.62 -27.76 -26.97
CA ASP A 165 -8.78 -26.67 -26.43
C ASP A 165 -9.13 -26.46 -24.94
N ASP A 166 -8.42 -27.18 -24.08
CA ASP A 166 -8.26 -26.88 -22.65
C ASP A 166 -7.21 -25.76 -22.49
N GLU A 167 -7.63 -24.55 -22.12
CA GLU A 167 -6.71 -23.50 -21.67
C GLU A 167 -6.40 -23.66 -20.17
N ASP A 168 -5.18 -24.14 -19.94
CA ASP A 168 -4.43 -24.29 -18.69
C ASP A 168 -4.16 -22.92 -18.02
N TRP A 169 -4.64 -22.72 -16.79
CA TRP A 169 -4.16 -21.65 -15.92
C TRP A 169 -3.34 -22.26 -14.78
N ASP A 170 -2.03 -22.23 -15.02
CA ASP A 170 -0.96 -22.57 -14.11
C ASP A 170 -1.12 -21.97 -12.70
N THR A 171 -0.77 -22.82 -11.77
CA THR A 171 -0.67 -22.64 -10.33
C THR A 171 0.71 -22.09 -9.99
N ASP A 172 0.78 -21.03 -9.18
CA ASP A 172 1.92 -20.69 -8.32
C ASP A 172 1.29 -20.36 -6.95
N ASP A 173 1.25 -21.26 -5.96
CA ASP A 173 2.36 -21.75 -5.13
C ASP A 173 3.11 -20.59 -4.45
N ASP A 174 2.73 -20.31 -3.20
CA ASP A 174 3.69 -19.92 -2.15
C ASP A 174 3.01 -20.15 -0.78
N GLU A 175 3.59 -21.09 -0.06
CA GLU A 175 3.27 -21.54 1.30
C GLU A 175 3.77 -20.54 2.38
N ASP A 176 3.51 -20.91 3.64
CA ASP A 176 4.06 -20.40 4.91
C ASP A 176 3.42 -19.12 5.50
N GLU A 177 3.10 -19.01 6.79
CA GLU A 177 3.36 -19.86 7.96
C GLU A 177 2.35 -19.45 9.05
N ALA A 178 1.84 -20.43 9.80
CA ALA A 178 0.99 -20.19 10.96
C ALA A 178 1.85 -19.76 12.16
N ASP A 179 1.58 -18.60 12.75
CA ASP A 179 2.15 -18.21 14.05
C ASP A 179 1.08 -18.37 15.15
N GLU A 180 1.28 -19.36 16.00
CA GLU A 180 0.52 -19.58 17.23
C GLU A 180 1.02 -18.67 18.36
N PRO A 181 0.15 -17.99 19.11
CA PRO A 181 0.57 -17.44 20.40
C PRO A 181 0.56 -18.54 21.46
N SER A 182 1.75 -19.07 21.72
CA SER A 182 2.13 -19.75 22.96
C SER A 182 1.91 -18.85 24.20
N GLY A 183 1.59 -19.45 25.36
CA GLY A 183 1.90 -18.83 26.65
C GLY A 183 0.81 -18.92 27.72
N ALA A 184 0.79 -20.06 28.40
CA ALA A 184 0.10 -20.29 29.66
C ALA A 184 0.47 -19.26 30.76
N VAL A 185 -0.52 -18.85 31.55
CA VAL A 185 -0.31 -18.62 32.99
C VAL A 185 -1.40 -19.35 33.75
N ALA A 186 -0.95 -20.37 34.49
CA ALA A 186 -1.76 -21.27 35.28
C ALA A 186 -2.31 -20.59 36.54
N SER A 187 -3.49 -21.09 36.92
CA SER A 187 -4.19 -20.92 38.18
C SER A 187 -3.40 -21.38 39.41
N ALA A 188 -3.68 -20.76 40.55
CA ALA A 188 -3.70 -21.30 41.93
C ALA A 188 -3.67 -20.11 42.90
N ASP A 189 -4.36 -20.04 44.04
CA ASP A 189 -5.24 -20.93 44.77
C ASP A 189 -5.76 -20.11 45.98
N GLY A 190 -7.03 -20.34 46.39
CA GLY A 190 -7.61 -20.26 47.75
C GLY A 190 -7.27 -19.07 48.70
N THR A 191 -8.05 -18.68 49.69
CA THR A 191 -9.08 -19.33 50.51
C THR A 191 -9.69 -18.18 51.36
N VAL A 192 -11.02 -18.04 51.46
CA VAL A 192 -11.87 -18.46 52.62
C VAL A 192 -12.13 -17.37 53.67
N THR A 193 -13.42 -17.01 53.77
CA THR A 193 -14.24 -16.73 54.96
C THR A 193 -13.73 -15.83 56.10
N GLY A 194 -14.56 -14.84 56.42
CA GLY A 194 -15.15 -14.70 57.75
C GLY A 194 -14.44 -13.78 58.73
N SER A 195 -15.02 -12.60 58.97
CA SER A 195 -15.81 -12.33 60.18
C SER A 195 -16.61 -11.04 60.03
#